data_AF-A0A5J4R6P1-F1
#
_entry.id   AF-A0A5J4R6P1-F1
#
_cell.length_a   1.000
_cell.length_b   1.000
_cell.length_c   1.000
_cell.angle_alpha   90.00
_cell.angle_beta   90.00
_cell.angle_gamma   90.00
#
_symmetry.space_group_name_H-M   'P 1'
#
loop_
_entity.id
_entity.type
_entity.pdbx_description
1 polymer ?
#
loop_
_entity_poly.entity_id
_entity_poly.type
_entity_poly.pdbx_seq_one_letter_code
_entity_poly.pdbx_strand_id
1 'polypeptide(L)'
;MELTSKSRLPRLVKERIICEYLSGSKTIQMLSEEYGMSRNAINHMVSRHKSKFSPTFEAKPILPAMNRKKITGETTEKLFQENQALRHRLEQAQLKIESYEIMGDILQESYGIDLLKKSAAKQSPDSKNDTQR
;
A
#
# COMPACT_ATOMS: atom_id res chain seq x y z
N MET A 1 12.93 30.32 28.77
CA MET A 1 13.64 30.98 27.65
C MET A 1 12.60 31.33 26.61
N GLU A 2 12.17 32.58 26.55
CA GLU A 2 11.19 33.05 25.57
C GLU A 2 11.87 33.29 24.21
N LEU A 3 11.42 32.59 23.17
CA LEU A 3 11.87 32.82 21.81
C LEU A 3 10.92 33.80 21.11
N THR A 4 11.01 35.08 21.46
CA THR A 4 10.42 36.15 20.67
C THR A 4 11.39 36.60 19.57
N SER A 5 11.37 35.92 18.42
CA SER A 5 11.78 36.52 17.13
C SER A 5 11.43 35.58 15.98
N LYS A 6 11.22 36.16 14.79
CA LYS A 6 10.85 35.49 13.53
C LYS A 6 11.97 34.57 12.98
N SER A 7 12.58 33.73 13.79
CA SER A 7 13.55 32.72 13.35
C SER A 7 12.83 31.50 12.80
N ARG A 8 13.19 31.07 11.59
CA ARG A 8 12.62 29.87 10.96
C ARG A 8 13.11 28.64 11.72
N LEU A 9 12.19 27.87 12.32
CA LEU A 9 12.56 26.64 13.03
C LEU A 9 13.28 25.64 12.09
N PRO A 10 14.31 24.93 12.58
CA PRO A 10 14.98 23.87 11.85
C PRO A 10 14.00 22.79 11.39
N ARG A 11 14.27 22.20 10.21
CA ARG A 11 13.38 21.20 9.60
C ARG A 11 13.14 20.00 10.51
N LEU A 12 14.20 19.48 11.14
CA LEU A 12 14.13 18.32 12.04
C LEU A 12 13.23 18.57 13.26
N VAL A 13 13.26 19.79 13.80
CA VAL A 13 12.43 20.18 14.95
C VAL A 13 10.96 20.19 14.55
N LYS A 14 10.64 20.71 13.36
CA LYS A 14 9.27 20.68 12.84
C LYS A 14 8.75 19.27 12.64
N GLU A 15 9.57 18.39 12.05
CA GLU A 15 9.21 16.98 11.81
C GLU A 15 8.96 16.24 13.13
N ARG A 16 9.82 16.42 14.13
CA ARG A 16 9.64 15.83 15.47
C ARG A 16 8.31 16.23 16.11
N ILE A 17 8.00 17.52 16.12
CA ILE A 17 6.75 18.06 16.71
C ILE A 17 5.52 17.49 16.02
N ILE A 18 5.58 17.34 14.69
CA ILE A 18 4.50 16.77 13.91
C ILE A 18 4.34 15.27 14.22
N CYS A 19 5.42 14.51 14.31
CA CYS A 19 5.39 13.09 14.67
C CYS A 19 4.84 12.87 16.08
N GLU A 20 5.27 13.67 17.05
CA GLU A 20 4.79 13.59 18.45
C GLU A 20 3.28 13.88 18.54
N TYR A 21 2.77 14.85 17.77
CA TYR A 21 1.33 15.11 17.68
C TYR A 21 0.56 13.98 16.97
N LEU A 22 1.03 13.53 15.80
CA LEU A 22 0.32 12.52 14.99
C LEU A 22 0.32 11.13 15.63
N SER A 23 1.35 10.81 16.43
CA SER A 23 1.39 9.59 17.24
C SER A 23 0.45 9.61 18.44
N GLY A 24 -0.15 10.78 18.75
CA GLY A 24 -0.98 10.96 19.95
C GLY A 24 -0.18 11.02 21.25
N SER A 25 1.15 11.00 21.20
CA SER A 25 2.02 11.03 22.38
C SER A 25 1.94 12.36 23.13
N LYS A 26 1.77 13.48 22.41
CA LYS A 26 1.61 14.81 23.02
C LYS A 26 0.47 15.61 22.40
N THR A 27 -0.23 16.36 23.25
CA THR A 27 -1.28 17.29 22.82
C THR A 27 -0.66 18.60 22.33
N ILE A 28 -1.42 19.39 21.56
CA ILE A 28 -1.00 20.71 21.07
C ILE A 28 -0.60 21.63 22.22
N GLN A 29 -1.27 21.51 23.37
CA GLN A 29 -0.95 22.30 24.55
C GLN A 29 0.43 21.95 25.10
N MET A 30 0.72 20.66 25.30
CA MET A 30 2.03 20.23 25.80
C MET A 30 3.16 20.61 24.84
N LEU A 31 2.93 20.47 23.53
CA LEU A 31 3.90 20.89 22.50
C LEU A 31 4.10 22.42 22.45
N SER A 32 3.05 23.19 22.74
CA SER A 32 3.08 24.65 22.82
C SER A 32 3.94 25.12 23.99
N GLU A 33 3.79 24.47 25.13
CA GLU A 33 4.55 24.74 26.36
C GLU A 33 6.02 24.30 26.22
N GLU A 34 6.27 23.11 25.68
CA GLU A 34 7.62 22.54 25.54
C GLU A 34 8.49 23.29 24.52
N TYR A 35 7.92 23.61 23.35
CA TYR A 35 8.65 24.24 22.26
C TYR A 35 8.46 25.77 22.22
N GLY A 36 7.72 26.35 23.16
CA GLY A 36 7.49 27.79 23.27
C GLY A 36 6.78 28.40 22.05
N MET A 37 5.90 27.63 21.40
CA MET A 37 5.21 28.05 20.18
C MET A 37 3.73 28.28 20.43
N SER A 38 3.10 29.13 19.63
CA SER A 38 1.64 29.26 19.68
C SER A 38 0.95 27.99 19.20
N ARG A 39 -0.17 27.64 19.86
CA ARG A 39 -1.04 26.51 19.46
C ARG A 39 -1.43 26.59 17.98
N ASN A 40 -1.66 27.81 17.48
CA ASN A 40 -2.01 28.09 16.08
C ASN A 40 -0.87 27.76 15.11
N ALA A 41 0.40 27.99 15.51
CA ALA A 41 1.55 27.65 14.68
C ALA A 41 1.71 26.12 14.55
N ILE A 42 1.52 25.39 15.65
CA ILE A 42 1.55 23.92 15.65
C ILE A 42 0.42 23.37 14.77
N ASN A 43 -0.80 23.88 14.92
CA ASN A 43 -1.94 23.49 14.09
C ASN A 43 -1.68 23.71 12.60
N HIS A 44 -1.10 24.86 12.22
CA HIS A 44 -0.73 25.13 10.84
C HIS A 44 0.35 24.16 10.32
N MET A 45 1.36 23.86 11.13
CA MET A 45 2.41 22.91 10.77
C MET A 45 1.87 21.51 10.53
N VAL A 46 1.02 21.02 11.43
CA VAL A 46 0.38 19.70 11.33
C VAL A 46 -0.58 19.66 10.14
N SER A 47 -1.41 20.68 9.97
CA SER A 47 -2.37 20.75 8.84
C SER A 47 -1.64 20.70 7.49
N ARG A 48 -0.57 21.49 7.35
CA ARG A 48 0.28 21.47 6.15
C ARG A 48 1.00 20.13 5.96
N HIS A 49 1.32 19.43 7.04
CA HIS A 49 1.92 18.10 6.93
C HIS A 49 0.88 17.07 6.47
N LYS A 50 -0.34 17.09 7.03
CA LYS A 50 -1.44 16.23 6.58
C LYS A 50 -1.78 16.45 5.10
N SER A 51 -1.73 17.68 4.61
CA SER A 51 -1.93 17.99 3.19
C SER A 51 -0.77 17.57 2.28
N LYS A 52 0.41 17.27 2.83
CA LYS A 52 1.61 16.84 2.09
C LYS A 52 1.88 15.33 2.18
N PHE A 53 1.46 14.71 3.28
CA PHE A 53 1.57 13.29 3.56
C PHE A 53 0.31 12.51 3.21
N SER A 54 -0.70 13.15 2.59
CA SER A 54 -1.53 12.35 1.71
C SER A 54 -0.55 11.77 0.68
N PRO A 55 -0.52 10.45 0.46
CA PRO A 55 -0.02 9.96 -0.81
C PRO A 55 -0.66 10.84 -1.88
N THR A 56 0.07 11.21 -2.92
CA THR A 56 -0.48 11.90 -4.07
C THR A 56 -1.45 10.98 -4.82
N PHE A 57 -2.49 10.49 -4.16
CA PHE A 57 -3.81 10.43 -4.73
C PHE A 57 -4.36 11.82 -4.50
N GLU A 58 -4.09 12.73 -5.43
CA GLU A 58 -4.76 14.02 -5.46
C GLU A 58 -6.25 13.72 -5.28
N ALA A 59 -6.89 14.24 -4.21
CA ALA A 59 -8.34 14.09 -4.06
C ALA A 59 -9.11 14.75 -5.23
N LYS A 60 -8.40 15.50 -6.07
CA LYS A 60 -8.80 15.90 -7.41
C LYS A 60 -7.61 15.68 -8.33
N PRO A 61 -7.46 14.50 -8.96
CA PRO A 61 -6.48 14.38 -10.03
C PRO A 61 -6.79 15.47 -11.05
N ILE A 62 -5.78 16.23 -11.50
CA ILE A 62 -5.89 16.95 -12.78
C ILE A 62 -5.99 15.87 -13.84
N LEU A 63 -7.21 15.34 -14.03
CA LEU A 63 -7.51 14.45 -15.11
C LEU A 63 -7.24 15.24 -16.39
N PRO A 64 -6.53 14.68 -17.38
CA PRO A 64 -6.62 15.19 -18.74
C PRO A 64 -8.09 15.43 -19.05
N ALA A 65 -8.43 16.48 -19.79
CA ALA A 65 -9.81 16.69 -20.24
C ALA A 65 -10.21 15.46 -21.08
N MET A 66 -10.74 14.44 -20.40
CA MET A 66 -11.29 13.26 -21.03
C MET A 66 -12.53 13.80 -21.70
N ASN A 67 -12.45 13.91 -23.03
CA ASN A 67 -13.64 14.05 -23.85
C ASN A 67 -14.64 13.05 -23.30
N ARG A 68 -15.79 13.54 -22.82
CA ARG A 68 -16.90 12.69 -22.39
C ARG A 68 -17.36 11.94 -23.63
N LYS A 69 -16.65 10.87 -24.00
CA LYS A 69 -17.17 9.86 -24.91
C LYS A 69 -18.44 9.40 -24.23
N LYS A 70 -19.58 9.73 -24.83
CA LYS A 70 -20.86 9.18 -24.41
C LYS A 70 -20.65 7.67 -24.42
N ILE A 71 -20.62 7.07 -23.23
CA ILE A 71 -20.58 5.62 -23.07
C ILE A 71 -21.93 5.16 -23.63
N THR A 72 -21.95 4.73 -24.89
CA THR A 72 -23.15 4.19 -25.54
C THR A 72 -23.56 2.93 -24.78
N GLY A 73 -24.87 2.64 -24.65
CA GLY A 73 -25.36 1.46 -23.92
C GLY A 73 -24.68 0.14 -24.34
N GLU A 74 -24.32 0.03 -25.62
CA GLU A 74 -23.57 -1.09 -26.16
C GLU A 74 -22.17 -1.26 -25.52
N THR A 75 -21.50 -0.17 -25.15
CA THR A 75 -20.19 -0.22 -24.48
C THR A 75 -20.30 -0.63 -23.01
N THR A 76 -21.38 -0.23 -22.31
CA THR A 76 -21.65 -0.72 -20.95
C THR A 76 -22.00 -2.20 -20.93
N GLU A 77 -22.77 -2.67 -21.92
CA GLU A 77 -23.15 -4.08 -22.04
C GLU A 77 -21.95 -4.96 -22.35
N LYS A 78 -21.08 -4.54 -23.28
CA LYS A 78 -19.82 -5.24 -23.58
C LYS A 78 -18.92 -5.33 -22.34
N LEU A 79 -18.76 -4.24 -21.60
CA LEU A 79 -17.98 -4.23 -20.36
C LEU A 79 -18.57 -5.15 -19.29
N PHE A 80 -19.89 -5.22 -19.18
CA PHE A 80 -20.56 -6.11 -18.23
C PHE A 80 -20.34 -7.59 -18.59
N GLN A 81 -20.50 -7.94 -19.88
CA GLN A 81 -20.24 -9.30 -20.37
C GLN A 81 -18.78 -9.72 -20.16
N GLU A 82 -17.84 -8.82 -20.47
CA GLU A 82 -16.42 -9.06 -20.23
C GLU A 82 -16.14 -9.27 -18.74
N ASN A 83 -16.71 -8.44 -17.86
CA ASN A 83 -16.54 -8.59 -16.42
C ASN A 83 -17.08 -9.94 -15.91
N GLN A 84 -18.23 -10.38 -16.42
CA GLN A 84 -18.81 -11.67 -16.08
C GLN A 84 -17.91 -12.83 -16.54
N ALA A 85 -17.40 -12.77 -17.78
CA ALA A 85 -16.49 -13.79 -18.30
C ALA A 85 -15.17 -13.86 -17.51
N LEU A 86 -14.63 -12.70 -17.11
CA LEU A 86 -13.43 -12.62 -16.28
C LEU A 86 -13.65 -13.20 -14.89
N ARG A 87 -14.80 -12.91 -14.26
CA ARG A 87 -15.17 -13.49 -12.95
C ARG A 87 -15.27 -15.01 -13.03
N HIS A 88 -15.94 -15.54 -14.05
CA HIS A 88 -16.04 -16.98 -14.25
C HIS A 88 -14.67 -17.61 -14.47
N ARG A 89 -13.80 -16.99 -15.28
CA ARG A 89 -12.43 -17.50 -15.50
C ARG A 89 -11.59 -17.49 -14.22
N LEU A 90 -11.77 -16.48 -13.37
CA LEU A 90 -11.11 -16.38 -12.08
C LEU A 90 -11.57 -17.51 -11.15
N GLU A 91 -12.88 -17.75 -11.05
CA GLU A 91 -13.46 -18.84 -10.26
C GLU A 91 -12.92 -20.21 -10.71
N GLN A 92 -12.89 -20.47 -12.02
CA GLN A 92 -12.32 -21.71 -12.56
C GLN A 92 -10.82 -21.87 -12.24
N ALA A 93 -10.06 -20.78 -12.25
CA ALA A 93 -8.65 -20.82 -11.88
C ALA A 93 -8.46 -21.12 -10.38
N GLN A 94 -9.31 -20.56 -9.52
CA GLN A 94 -9.31 -20.83 -8.08
C GLN A 94 -9.65 -22.29 -7.79
N LEU A 95 -10.72 -22.81 -8.38
CA LEU A 95 -11.11 -24.21 -8.26
C LEU A 95 -9.99 -25.16 -8.70
N LYS A 96 -9.30 -24.83 -9.79
CA LYS A 96 -8.16 -25.62 -10.27
C LYS A 96 -7.00 -25.63 -9.27
N ILE A 97 -6.70 -24.50 -8.64
CA ILE A 97 -5.65 -24.40 -7.61
C ILE A 97 -6.02 -25.24 -6.40
N GLU A 98 -7.22 -25.05 -5.84
CA GLU A 98 -7.72 -25.80 -4.69
C GLU A 98 -7.73 -27.31 -4.97
N SER A 99 -8.14 -27.72 -6.17
CA SER A 99 -8.12 -29.13 -6.58
C SER A 99 -6.70 -29.73 -6.57
N TYR A 100 -5.68 -28.96 -6.95
CA TYR A 100 -4.30 -29.42 -6.89
C TYR A 100 -3.74 -29.48 -5.47
N GLU A 101 -4.16 -28.56 -4.60
CA GLU A 101 -3.80 -28.60 -3.18
C GLU A 101 -4.37 -29.86 -2.53
N ILE A 102 -5.66 -30.13 -2.73
CA ILE A 102 -6.32 -31.36 -2.24
C ILE A 102 -5.64 -32.62 -2.80
N MET A 103 -5.32 -32.65 -4.09
CA MET A 103 -4.61 -33.78 -4.70
C MET A 103 -3.22 -33.99 -4.06
N GLY A 104 -2.51 -32.89 -3.76
CA GLY A 104 -1.23 -32.93 -3.06
C GLY A 104 -1.35 -33.55 -1.67
N ASP A 105 -2.37 -33.13 -0.92
CA ASP A 105 -2.65 -33.67 0.42
C ASP A 105 -2.96 -35.17 0.38
N ILE A 106 -3.82 -35.61 -0.56
CA ILE A 106 -4.16 -37.04 -0.73
C ILE A 106 -2.92 -37.87 -1.06
N LEU A 107 -2.05 -37.39 -1.95
CA LEU A 107 -0.83 -38.10 -2.35
C LEU A 107 0.17 -38.20 -1.19
N GLN A 108 0.27 -37.15 -0.39
CA GLN A 108 1.10 -37.12 0.80
C GLN A 108 0.57 -38.10 1.86
N GLU A 109 -0.74 -38.09 2.14
CA GLU A 109 -1.37 -38.97 3.15
C GLU A 109 -1.36 -40.44 2.73
N SER A 110 -1.75 -40.74 1.48
CA SER A 110 -1.95 -42.10 1.01
C SER A 110 -0.67 -42.79 0.54
N TYR A 111 0.28 -42.03 -0.03
CA TYR A 111 1.48 -42.58 -0.67
C TYR A 111 2.79 -41.99 -0.14
N GLY A 112 2.74 -40.98 0.73
CA GLY A 112 3.94 -40.29 1.23
C GLY A 112 4.67 -39.46 0.16
N ILE A 113 4.00 -39.14 -0.96
CA ILE A 113 4.60 -38.42 -2.09
C ILE A 113 4.35 -36.91 -1.93
N ASP A 114 5.42 -36.14 -1.74
CA ASP A 114 5.37 -34.68 -1.65
C ASP A 114 5.64 -34.03 -3.01
N LEU A 115 4.58 -33.60 -3.70
CA LEU A 115 4.69 -32.89 -4.98
C LEU A 115 4.98 -31.40 -4.82
N LEU A 116 4.83 -30.84 -3.61
CA LEU A 116 4.94 -29.41 -3.41
C LEU A 116 6.41 -28.99 -3.31
N LYS A 117 6.80 -28.04 -4.15
CA LYS A 117 8.16 -27.48 -4.12
C LYS A 117 8.36 -26.68 -2.83
N LYS A 118 9.14 -27.22 -1.90
CA LYS A 118 9.56 -26.50 -0.69
C LYS A 118 10.55 -25.39 -1.03
N SER A 119 10.29 -24.18 -0.56
CA SER A 119 11.15 -23.00 -0.74
C SER A 119 12.54 -23.17 -0.11
N ALA A 120 12.70 -24.08 0.84
CA ALA A 120 13.96 -24.35 1.54
C ALA A 120 14.88 -25.36 0.83
N ALA A 121 14.46 -25.95 -0.29
CA ALA A 121 15.27 -26.92 -1.02
C ALA A 121 16.49 -26.22 -1.65
N LYS A 122 17.67 -26.42 -1.06
CA LYS A 122 18.94 -25.96 -1.64
C LYS A 122 19.17 -26.70 -2.95
N GLN A 123 19.59 -25.98 -3.99
CA GLN A 123 20.03 -26.62 -5.24
C GLN A 123 21.12 -27.66 -4.91
N SER A 124 20.95 -28.86 -5.45
CA SER A 124 22.00 -29.88 -5.39
C SER A 124 23.27 -29.35 -6.06
N PRO A 125 24.46 -29.70 -5.55
CA PRO A 125 25.72 -29.25 -6.14
C PRO A 125 25.86 -29.61 -7.62
N ASP A 126 25.28 -30.74 -8.04
CA ASP A 126 25.32 -31.24 -9.42
C ASP A 126 24.55 -30.32 -10.41
N SER A 127 23.55 -29.58 -9.94
CA SER A 127 22.73 -28.67 -10.77
C SER A 127 23.40 -27.31 -11.03
N LYS A 128 24.50 -26.96 -10.35
CA LYS A 128 25.11 -25.62 -10.45
C LYS A 128 25.91 -25.39 -11.73
N ASN A 129 26.34 -26.46 -12.39
CA ASN A 129 27.30 -26.37 -13.50
C ASN A 129 26.65 -26.23 -14.88
N ASP A 130 25.33 -26.49 -15.00
CA ASP A 130 24.64 -26.56 -16.31
C ASP A 130 24.09 -25.22 -16.81
N THR A 131 24.11 -24.15 -16.01
CA THR A 131 23.54 -22.84 -16.40
C THR A 131 24.58 -21.87 -16.97
N GLN A 132 25.83 -22.28 -17.14
CA GLN A 132 26.86 -21.48 -17.81
C GLN A 132 27.09 -22.00 -19.24
N ARG A 133 26.21 -21.63 -20.18
CA ARG A 133 26.49 -21.68 -21.62
C ARG A 133 25.85 -20.49 -22.32
#